data_AF-A0A818KPT8-F1
#
_entry.id   AF-A0A818KPT8-F1
#
_cell.length_a   1.000
_cell.length_b   1.000
_cell.length_c   1.000
_cell.angle_alpha   90.00
_cell.angle_beta   90.00
_cell.angle_gamma   90.00
#
_symmetry.space_group_name_H-M   'P 1'
#
loop_
_entity.id
_entity.type
_entity.pdbx_description
1 polymer ?
#
loop_
_entity_poly.entity_id
_entity_poly.type
_entity_poly.pdbx_seq_one_letter_code
_entity_poly.pdbx_strand_id
1 'polypeptide(L)'
;MTLNGFGNGTVVDSHIPMDCVRRRKEQLKKEIQEIREKIAQCEIEMTMIQSNSNDDRRNSNAKQWSIAKRRFNDNSKEGIRWLMENGLIQNTPEHTAAFLFNETGLSKRAIGDYLGEKDNFHIEVLKHFAHMHDFFSMDIVEALRRYLFTFILPGEAQKIDRIMEAFAQRYYECNPHIYATAEVCYIVSFATIMLNTSLHNKSAVRMGGGSFTYEKFVNSLSETIARHQMPDQNIIKNIYDNIKNSELKFPDDDVNLTVPIFGSDSTIIKDGWLWKQGGRVRNWKRRWFVITDGCLFYFESRTEVDIPRGVIPLVDVAVREIDDDRTKQYCLEIFPLTGDKVKASKPVPGDIGKWIEGHHTVYRMSASSDDDRKDWIRALRIGSQNHLPRQRLS
;
A
#
# COMPACT_ATOMS: atom_id res chain seq x y z
N MET A 1 -21.16 109.50 -20.14
CA MET A 1 -22.26 110.34 -20.67
C MET A 1 -22.49 109.90 -22.11
N THR A 2 -23.55 109.10 -22.33
CA THR A 2 -24.80 109.52 -23.00
C THR A 2 -24.72 109.25 -24.51
N LEU A 3 -25.70 108.72 -25.24
CA LEU A 3 -27.10 108.36 -24.99
C LEU A 3 -27.56 107.52 -26.20
N ASN A 4 -28.54 106.65 -25.96
CA ASN A 4 -29.73 106.32 -26.76
C ASN A 4 -29.66 105.89 -28.24
N GLY A 5 -30.46 104.85 -28.53
CA GLY A 5 -31.05 104.62 -29.85
C GLY A 5 -31.68 103.23 -29.98
N PHE A 6 -32.86 103.04 -29.39
CA PHE A 6 -33.70 101.86 -29.64
C PHE A 6 -34.18 101.84 -31.10
N GLY A 7 -34.21 100.63 -31.68
CA GLY A 7 -35.19 100.24 -32.68
C GLY A 7 -34.65 99.83 -34.05
N ASN A 8 -34.22 98.57 -34.18
CA ASN A 8 -34.62 97.68 -35.29
C ASN A 8 -34.02 96.28 -35.12
N GLY A 9 -34.85 95.25 -35.30
CA GLY A 9 -34.40 93.86 -35.28
C GLY A 9 -35.55 92.87 -35.16
N THR A 10 -36.29 92.72 -36.26
CA THR A 10 -37.23 91.64 -36.61
C THR A 10 -37.13 90.35 -35.77
N VAL A 11 -38.23 90.01 -35.09
CA VAL A 11 -38.45 88.71 -34.45
C VAL A 11 -38.60 87.64 -35.53
N VAL A 12 -37.67 86.69 -35.58
CA VAL A 12 -37.86 85.40 -36.26
C VAL A 12 -38.25 84.39 -35.19
N ASP A 13 -39.55 84.10 -35.10
CA ASP A 13 -40.13 83.10 -34.20
C ASP A 13 -39.77 81.70 -34.70
N SER A 14 -38.76 81.07 -34.08
CA SER A 14 -38.39 79.67 -34.34
C SER A 14 -39.28 78.74 -33.53
N HIS A 15 -40.58 78.71 -33.82
CA HIS A 15 -41.49 77.73 -33.24
C HIS A 15 -41.29 76.38 -33.95
N ILE A 16 -40.54 75.46 -33.33
CA ILE A 16 -40.45 74.08 -33.83
C ILE A 16 -41.86 73.48 -33.71
N PRO A 17 -42.51 73.06 -34.82
CA PRO A 17 -43.88 72.57 -34.76
C PRO A 17 -43.99 71.36 -33.84
N MET A 18 -44.98 71.35 -32.94
CA MET A 18 -45.21 70.25 -31.98
C MET A 18 -45.30 68.87 -32.65
N ASP A 19 -45.74 68.82 -33.90
CA ASP A 19 -45.75 67.60 -34.71
C ASP A 19 -44.35 67.06 -35.04
N CYS A 20 -43.35 67.91 -35.22
CA CYS A 20 -41.96 67.52 -35.43
C CYS A 20 -41.37 66.85 -34.17
N VAL A 21 -41.64 67.45 -32.99
CA VAL A 21 -41.24 66.89 -31.69
C VAL A 21 -41.95 65.56 -31.42
N ARG A 22 -43.24 65.45 -31.74
CA ARG A 22 -44.02 64.22 -31.60
C ARG A 22 -43.48 63.09 -32.48
N ARG A 23 -43.21 63.37 -33.76
CA ARG A 23 -42.60 62.39 -34.68
C ARG A 23 -41.22 61.94 -34.19
N ARG A 24 -40.38 62.87 -33.72
CA ARG A 24 -39.06 62.52 -33.18
C ARG A 24 -39.17 61.66 -31.91
N LYS A 25 -40.13 61.94 -31.03
CA LYS A 25 -40.41 61.13 -29.83
C LYS A 25 -40.88 59.71 -30.18
N GLU A 26 -41.74 59.56 -31.18
CA GLU A 26 -42.17 58.23 -31.65
C GLU A 26 -41.02 57.44 -32.28
N GLN A 27 -40.13 58.12 -33.01
CA GLN A 27 -38.96 57.49 -33.60
C GLN A 27 -37.95 57.04 -32.53
N LEU A 28 -37.68 57.89 -31.53
CA LEU A 28 -36.83 57.53 -30.39
C LEU A 28 -37.41 56.35 -29.59
N LYS A 29 -38.74 56.28 -29.44
CA LYS A 29 -39.38 55.12 -28.80
C LYS A 29 -39.17 53.82 -29.57
N LYS A 30 -39.23 53.87 -30.91
CA LYS A 30 -38.95 52.70 -31.77
C LYS A 30 -37.49 52.29 -31.67
N GLU A 31 -36.56 53.24 -31.73
CA GLU A 31 -35.12 53.00 -31.57
C GLU A 31 -34.80 52.38 -30.19
N ILE A 32 -35.40 52.90 -29.11
CA ILE A 32 -35.25 52.33 -27.76
C ILE A 32 -35.79 50.90 -27.69
N GLN A 33 -36.93 50.63 -28.32
CA GLN A 33 -37.52 49.30 -28.34
C GLN A 33 -36.63 48.30 -29.10
N GLU A 34 -36.09 48.70 -30.24
CA GLU A 34 -35.18 47.89 -31.04
C GLU A 34 -33.87 47.61 -30.29
N ILE A 35 -33.32 48.61 -29.58
CA ILE A 35 -32.13 48.43 -28.74
C ILE A 35 -32.42 47.44 -27.60
N ARG A 36 -33.60 47.52 -26.97
CA ARG A 36 -33.99 46.57 -25.91
C ARG A 36 -34.07 45.14 -26.42
N GLU A 37 -34.63 44.93 -27.61
CA GLU A 37 -34.71 43.61 -28.24
C GLU A 37 -33.33 43.06 -28.59
N LYS A 38 -32.43 43.91 -29.09
CA LYS A 38 -31.02 43.52 -29.35
C LYS A 38 -30.27 43.16 -28.07
N ILE A 39 -30.48 43.90 -26.98
CA ILE A 39 -29.89 43.58 -25.67
C ILE A 39 -30.38 42.21 -25.18
N ALA A 40 -31.69 41.97 -25.21
CA ALA A 40 -32.27 40.69 -24.80
C ALA A 40 -31.72 39.51 -25.64
N GLN A 41 -31.54 39.71 -26.95
CA GLN A 41 -30.95 38.72 -27.83
C GLN A 41 -29.47 38.44 -27.49
N CYS A 42 -28.68 39.48 -27.22
CA CYS A 42 -27.29 39.33 -26.78
C CYS A 42 -27.18 38.60 -25.43
N GLU A 43 -28.11 38.86 -24.50
CA GLU A 43 -28.14 38.17 -23.20
C GLU A 43 -28.39 36.66 -23.36
N ILE A 44 -29.32 36.28 -24.25
CA ILE A 44 -29.60 34.87 -24.58
C ILE A 44 -28.36 34.21 -25.22
N GLU A 45 -27.73 34.87 -26.18
CA GLU A 45 -26.53 34.37 -26.85
C GLU A 45 -25.35 34.22 -25.88
N MET A 46 -25.12 35.19 -24.99
CA MET A 46 -24.11 35.10 -23.93
C MET A 46 -24.37 33.90 -23.02
N THR A 47 -25.63 33.65 -22.66
CA THR A 47 -26.01 32.51 -21.81
C THR A 47 -25.76 31.18 -22.53
N MET A 48 -26.09 31.08 -23.82
CA MET A 48 -25.86 29.87 -24.62
C MET A 48 -24.38 29.60 -24.90
N ILE A 49 -23.57 30.64 -25.09
CA ILE A 49 -22.11 30.50 -25.24
C ILE A 49 -21.48 30.05 -23.91
N GLN A 50 -21.96 30.59 -22.78
CA GLN A 50 -21.52 30.16 -21.46
C GLN A 50 -21.92 28.70 -21.14
N SER A 51 -23.12 28.26 -21.55
CA SER A 51 -23.53 26.86 -21.35
C SER A 51 -22.72 25.89 -22.21
N ASN A 52 -22.53 26.19 -23.50
CA ASN A 52 -21.77 25.32 -24.41
C ASN A 52 -20.28 25.24 -24.00
N SER A 53 -19.66 26.37 -23.63
CA SER A 53 -18.28 26.37 -23.15
C SER A 53 -18.10 25.65 -21.81
N ASN A 54 -19.11 25.67 -20.93
CA ASN A 54 -19.10 24.89 -19.70
C ASN A 54 -19.24 23.39 -19.95
N ASP A 55 -20.06 22.97 -20.90
CA ASP A 55 -20.19 21.55 -21.26
C ASP A 55 -18.93 21.01 -21.97
N ASP A 56 -18.32 21.78 -22.87
CA ASP A 56 -17.03 21.41 -23.49
C ASP A 56 -15.90 21.33 -22.45
N ARG A 57 -15.86 22.27 -21.49
CA ARG A 57 -14.89 22.23 -20.38
C ARG A 57 -15.14 21.05 -19.45
N ARG A 58 -16.39 20.75 -19.10
CA ARG A 58 -16.76 19.59 -18.27
C ARG A 58 -16.37 18.27 -18.94
N ASN A 59 -16.63 18.16 -20.25
CA ASN A 59 -16.28 16.98 -21.04
C ASN A 59 -14.75 16.82 -21.17
N SER A 60 -14.04 17.92 -21.41
CA SER A 60 -12.57 17.95 -21.43
C SER A 60 -11.97 17.57 -20.07
N ASN A 61 -12.48 18.14 -18.97
CA ASN A 61 -12.02 17.85 -17.61
C ASN A 61 -12.28 16.37 -17.24
N ALA A 62 -13.47 15.84 -17.53
CA ALA A 62 -13.79 14.42 -17.29
C ALA A 62 -12.85 13.47 -18.07
N LYS A 63 -12.50 13.82 -19.31
CA LYS A 63 -11.53 13.07 -20.11
C LYS A 63 -10.12 13.14 -19.49
N GLN A 64 -9.70 14.29 -19.01
CA GLN A 64 -8.42 14.45 -18.31
C GLN A 64 -8.36 13.62 -17.03
N TRP A 65 -9.43 13.59 -16.22
CA TRP A 65 -9.54 12.72 -15.05
C TRP A 65 -9.44 11.23 -15.40
N SER A 66 -10.10 10.79 -16.48
CA SER A 66 -10.00 9.40 -16.93
C SER A 66 -8.56 9.02 -17.34
N ILE A 67 -7.86 9.92 -18.07
CA ILE A 67 -6.46 9.72 -18.46
C ILE A 67 -5.55 9.68 -17.23
N ALA A 68 -5.75 10.59 -16.27
CA ALA A 68 -5.00 10.61 -15.02
C ALA A 68 -5.13 9.31 -14.24
N LYS A 69 -6.36 8.80 -14.06
CA LYS A 69 -6.61 7.55 -13.34
C LYS A 69 -5.94 6.36 -14.01
N ARG A 70 -6.02 6.27 -15.34
CA ARG A 70 -5.32 5.22 -16.09
C ARG A 70 -3.80 5.31 -15.87
N ARG A 71 -3.22 6.50 -16.00
CA ARG A 71 -1.78 6.72 -15.77
C ARG A 71 -1.36 6.36 -14.35
N PHE A 72 -2.17 6.72 -13.35
CA PHE A 72 -1.93 6.36 -11.95
C PHE A 72 -1.93 4.83 -11.75
N ASN A 73 -2.89 4.14 -12.34
CA ASN A 73 -3.00 2.68 -12.24
C ASN A 73 -1.80 1.98 -12.91
N ASP A 74 -1.25 2.54 -13.99
CA ASP A 74 -0.06 2.02 -14.68
C ASP A 74 1.24 2.34 -13.91
N ASN A 75 1.36 3.58 -13.43
CA ASN A 75 2.48 4.07 -12.63
C ASN A 75 2.02 5.21 -11.72
N SER A 76 1.93 4.92 -10.42
CA SER A 76 1.36 5.85 -9.43
C SER A 76 2.11 7.18 -9.36
N LYS A 77 3.45 7.17 -9.35
CA LYS A 77 4.28 8.38 -9.30
C LYS A 77 4.10 9.25 -10.54
N GLU A 78 4.05 8.64 -11.73
CA GLU A 78 3.83 9.36 -12.98
C GLU A 78 2.41 9.93 -13.07
N GLY A 79 1.40 9.15 -12.65
CA GLY A 79 0.00 9.58 -12.65
C GLY A 79 -0.23 10.79 -11.75
N ILE A 80 0.32 10.78 -10.53
CA ILE A 80 0.24 11.93 -9.61
C ILE A 80 0.96 13.15 -10.19
N ARG A 81 2.16 12.98 -10.76
CA ARG A 81 2.87 14.10 -11.39
C ARG A 81 2.06 14.71 -12.53
N TRP A 82 1.49 13.87 -13.39
CA TRP A 82 0.66 14.32 -14.50
C TRP A 82 -0.59 15.08 -14.03
N LEU A 83 -1.25 14.61 -12.97
CA LEU A 83 -2.38 15.31 -12.33
C LEU A 83 -2.00 16.73 -11.88
N MET A 84 -0.83 16.87 -11.23
CA MET A 84 -0.32 18.16 -10.76
C MET A 84 0.06 19.10 -11.91
N GLU A 85 0.77 18.59 -12.92
CA GLU A 85 1.19 19.37 -14.09
C GLU A 85 0.02 19.88 -14.93
N ASN A 86 -1.08 19.12 -14.97
CA ASN A 86 -2.31 19.52 -15.67
C ASN A 86 -3.27 20.33 -14.78
N GLY A 87 -2.86 20.69 -13.56
CA GLY A 87 -3.64 21.51 -12.64
C GLY A 87 -4.93 20.86 -12.13
N LEU A 88 -5.02 19.52 -12.18
CA LEU A 88 -6.19 18.77 -11.71
C LEU A 88 -6.20 18.61 -10.18
N ILE A 89 -5.02 18.55 -9.57
CA ILE A 89 -4.82 18.62 -8.11
C ILE A 89 -3.70 19.60 -7.79
N GLN A 90 -3.72 20.17 -6.59
CA GLN A 90 -2.60 20.98 -6.10
C GLN A 90 -1.40 20.09 -5.75
N ASN A 91 -0.19 20.61 -5.94
CA ASN A 91 1.06 19.93 -5.60
C ASN A 91 1.33 19.97 -4.08
N THR A 92 0.45 19.34 -3.31
CA THR A 92 0.48 19.31 -1.85
C THR A 92 0.10 17.90 -1.36
N PRO A 93 0.70 17.40 -0.26
CA PRO A 93 0.37 16.10 0.29
C PRO A 93 -1.13 15.88 0.58
N GLU A 94 -1.81 16.91 1.08
CA GLU A 94 -3.23 16.91 1.44
C GLU A 94 -4.13 16.59 0.24
N HIS A 95 -3.93 17.29 -0.87
CA HIS A 95 -4.73 17.09 -2.09
C HIS A 95 -4.43 15.75 -2.76
N THR A 96 -3.19 15.27 -2.66
CA THR A 96 -2.83 13.93 -3.14
C THR A 96 -3.51 12.86 -2.29
N ALA A 97 -3.48 12.99 -0.97
CA ALA A 97 -4.20 12.08 -0.06
C ALA A 97 -5.71 12.08 -0.34
N ALA A 98 -6.32 13.26 -0.53
CA ALA A 98 -7.73 13.38 -0.87
C ALA A 98 -8.08 12.72 -2.22
N PHE A 99 -7.20 12.82 -3.22
CA PHE A 99 -7.35 12.11 -4.49
C PHE A 99 -7.30 10.59 -4.29
N LEU A 100 -6.30 10.08 -3.57
CA LEU A 100 -6.13 8.66 -3.31
C LEU A 100 -7.29 8.06 -2.51
N PHE A 101 -7.91 8.84 -1.62
CA PHE A 101 -8.97 8.38 -0.73
C PHE A 101 -10.38 8.46 -1.36
N ASN A 102 -10.70 9.55 -2.06
CA ASN A 102 -12.06 9.81 -2.53
C ASN A 102 -12.33 9.31 -3.96
N GLU A 103 -11.29 9.19 -4.79
CA GLU A 103 -11.50 8.97 -6.23
C GLU A 103 -11.76 7.50 -6.56
N THR A 104 -12.78 7.25 -7.37
CA THR A 104 -13.16 5.90 -7.81
C THR A 104 -12.41 5.46 -9.07
N GLY A 105 -12.15 4.15 -9.18
CA GLY A 105 -11.46 3.56 -10.34
C GLY A 105 -9.92 3.59 -10.23
N LEU A 106 -9.39 3.93 -9.06
CA LEU A 106 -7.97 3.77 -8.74
C LEU A 106 -7.67 2.32 -8.33
N SER A 107 -6.51 1.83 -8.75
CA SER A 107 -5.98 0.53 -8.34
C SER A 107 -5.58 0.59 -6.87
N LYS A 108 -6.25 -0.21 -6.03
CA LYS A 108 -5.93 -0.33 -4.60
C LYS A 108 -4.51 -0.79 -4.32
N ARG A 109 -3.91 -1.57 -5.24
CA ARG A 109 -2.49 -1.93 -5.21
C ARG A 109 -1.59 -0.71 -5.44
N ALA A 110 -1.88 0.07 -6.47
CA ALA A 110 -1.12 1.28 -6.77
C ALA A 110 -1.20 2.32 -5.64
N ILE A 111 -2.36 2.42 -4.97
CA ILE A 111 -2.53 3.25 -3.76
C ILE A 111 -1.59 2.77 -2.65
N GLY A 112 -1.65 1.49 -2.29
CA GLY A 112 -0.78 0.94 -1.24
C GLY A 112 0.70 1.11 -1.53
N ASP A 113 1.12 0.82 -2.77
CA ASP A 113 2.50 0.95 -3.20
C ASP A 113 3.01 2.39 -3.07
N TYR A 114 2.18 3.38 -3.43
CA TYR A 114 2.48 4.81 -3.37
C TYR A 114 2.54 5.32 -1.93
N LEU A 115 1.55 4.98 -1.11
CA LEU A 115 1.49 5.34 0.31
C LEU A 115 2.68 4.75 1.09
N GLY A 116 3.13 3.58 0.68
CA GLY A 116 4.30 2.91 1.22
C GLY A 116 5.63 3.45 0.69
N GLU A 117 5.75 4.59 0.01
CA GLU A 117 7.06 5.10 -0.47
C GLU A 117 7.80 5.93 0.58
N LYS A 118 9.14 5.83 0.64
CA LYS A 118 9.95 6.39 1.74
C LYS A 118 10.23 7.89 1.62
N ASP A 119 9.94 8.50 0.47
CA ASP A 119 10.24 9.91 0.25
C ASP A 119 9.33 10.77 1.14
N ASN A 120 9.85 11.87 1.67
CA ASN A 120 9.14 12.71 2.66
C ASN A 120 7.74 13.14 2.19
N PHE A 121 7.59 13.47 0.91
CA PHE A 121 6.28 13.80 0.33
C PHE A 121 5.27 12.66 0.50
N HIS A 122 5.66 11.42 0.23
CA HIS A 122 4.77 10.26 0.34
C HIS A 122 4.45 9.92 1.80
N ILE A 123 5.40 10.13 2.71
CA ILE A 123 5.18 10.00 4.15
C ILE A 123 4.11 11.00 4.63
N GLU A 124 4.18 12.26 4.21
CA GLU A 124 3.16 13.24 4.54
C GLU A 124 1.81 12.91 3.87
N VAL A 125 1.81 12.43 2.62
CA VAL A 125 0.58 11.93 1.97
C VAL A 125 -0.05 10.81 2.79
N LEU A 126 0.75 9.83 3.26
CA LEU A 126 0.28 8.74 4.10
C LEU A 126 -0.32 9.23 5.42
N LYS A 127 0.30 10.21 6.08
CA LYS A 127 -0.27 10.83 7.28
C LYS A 127 -1.63 11.45 6.98
N HIS A 128 -1.75 12.30 5.95
CA HIS A 128 -3.04 12.89 5.59
C HIS A 128 -4.07 11.83 5.19
N PHE A 129 -3.65 10.79 4.46
CA PHE A 129 -4.52 9.68 4.07
C PHE A 129 -5.05 8.91 5.28
N ALA A 130 -4.21 8.65 6.29
CA ALA A 130 -4.64 8.08 7.55
C ALA A 130 -5.65 9.00 8.26
N HIS A 131 -5.42 10.31 8.27
CA HIS A 131 -6.34 11.30 8.87
C HIS A 131 -7.71 11.39 8.20
N MET A 132 -7.84 10.96 6.93
CA MET A 132 -9.14 10.84 6.25
C MET A 132 -10.01 9.73 6.85
N HIS A 133 -9.43 8.79 7.58
CA HIS A 133 -10.18 7.77 8.30
C HIS A 133 -10.62 8.32 9.66
N ASP A 134 -11.92 8.26 9.91
CA ASP A 134 -12.48 8.47 11.24
C ASP A 134 -12.49 7.14 12.00
N PHE A 135 -11.74 7.08 13.10
CA PHE A 135 -11.67 5.92 14.00
C PHE A 135 -12.25 6.24 15.39
N PHE A 136 -12.91 7.38 15.55
CA PHE A 136 -13.41 7.81 16.85
C PHE A 136 -14.38 6.78 17.43
N SER A 137 -14.12 6.35 18.68
CA SER A 137 -14.92 5.35 19.40
C SER A 137 -15.07 3.99 18.69
N MET A 138 -14.18 3.67 17.74
CA MET A 138 -14.16 2.36 17.08
C MET A 138 -13.23 1.40 17.81
N ASP A 139 -13.57 0.13 17.82
CA ASP A 139 -12.61 -0.89 18.24
C ASP A 139 -11.49 -1.02 17.20
N ILE A 140 -10.30 -1.46 17.65
CA ILE A 140 -9.13 -1.52 16.78
C ILE A 140 -9.29 -2.51 15.62
N VAL A 141 -10.07 -3.59 15.80
CA VAL A 141 -10.30 -4.58 14.73
C VAL A 141 -11.18 -3.97 13.65
N GLU A 142 -12.26 -3.28 14.01
CA GLU A 142 -13.11 -2.56 13.06
C GLU A 142 -12.34 -1.43 12.36
N ALA A 143 -11.52 -0.66 13.09
CA ALA A 143 -10.67 0.36 12.50
C ALA A 143 -9.67 -0.24 11.49
N LEU A 144 -9.02 -1.36 11.84
CA LEU A 144 -8.14 -2.10 10.94
C LEU A 144 -8.87 -2.59 9.69
N ARG A 145 -10.08 -3.15 9.84
CA ARG A 145 -10.90 -3.58 8.69
C ARG A 145 -11.17 -2.44 7.74
N ARG A 146 -11.59 -1.28 8.26
CA ARG A 146 -11.87 -0.10 7.44
C ARG A 146 -10.62 0.39 6.73
N TYR A 147 -9.51 0.51 7.47
CA TYR A 147 -8.26 1.01 6.93
C TYR A 147 -7.73 0.11 5.82
N LEU A 148 -7.59 -1.19 6.10
CA LEU A 148 -7.05 -2.18 5.17
C LEU A 148 -8.01 -2.53 4.01
N PHE A 149 -9.25 -2.03 4.03
CA PHE A 149 -10.17 -2.17 2.91
C PHE A 149 -9.98 -1.06 1.85
N THR A 150 -9.29 0.03 2.18
CA THR A 150 -9.12 1.17 1.25
C THR A 150 -7.99 0.95 0.22
N PHE A 151 -7.02 0.11 0.53
CA PHE A 151 -5.88 -0.22 -0.34
C PHE A 151 -5.42 -1.66 -0.13
N ILE A 152 -4.47 -2.12 -0.94
CA ILE A 152 -3.78 -3.41 -0.74
C ILE A 152 -2.42 -3.13 -0.10
N LEU A 153 -2.11 -3.79 1.02
CA LEU A 153 -0.79 -3.66 1.65
C LEU A 153 0.32 -4.07 0.66
N PRO A 154 1.41 -3.29 0.56
CA PRO A 154 2.59 -3.68 -0.21
C PRO A 154 3.22 -4.96 0.33
N GLY A 155 4.06 -5.62 -0.48
CA GLY A 155 4.75 -6.84 -0.07
C GLY A 155 6.01 -6.58 0.75
N GLU A 156 6.59 -5.39 0.64
CA GLU A 156 7.85 -5.04 1.29
C GLU A 156 7.64 -4.61 2.75
N ALA A 157 8.35 -5.26 3.68
CA ALA A 157 8.19 -5.04 5.12
C ALA A 157 8.31 -3.57 5.54
N GLN A 158 9.30 -2.84 5.00
CA GLN A 158 9.51 -1.41 5.30
C GLN A 158 8.37 -0.49 4.83
N LYS A 159 7.57 -0.93 3.86
CA LYS A 159 6.38 -0.20 3.42
C LYS A 159 5.19 -0.48 4.34
N ILE A 160 4.99 -1.76 4.68
CA ILE A 160 3.96 -2.21 5.62
C ILE A 160 4.16 -1.52 6.98
N ASP A 161 5.40 -1.51 7.49
CA ASP A 161 5.77 -0.89 8.76
C ASP A 161 5.29 0.57 8.86
N ARG A 162 5.65 1.40 7.87
CA ARG A 162 5.24 2.81 7.82
C ARG A 162 3.73 2.99 7.73
N ILE A 163 3.04 2.16 6.95
CA ILE A 163 1.58 2.20 6.83
C ILE A 163 0.93 1.86 8.18
N MET A 164 1.42 0.84 8.87
CA MET A 164 0.90 0.41 10.16
C MET A 164 1.24 1.40 11.28
N GLU A 165 2.39 2.07 11.23
CA GLU A 165 2.73 3.17 12.14
C GLU A 165 1.78 4.36 11.95
N ALA A 166 1.49 4.75 10.71
CA ALA A 166 0.51 5.81 10.41
C ALA A 166 -0.90 5.44 10.89
N PHE A 167 -1.31 4.18 10.73
CA PHE A 167 -2.57 3.67 11.27
C PHE A 167 -2.61 3.79 12.79
N ALA A 168 -1.58 3.28 13.48
CA ALA A 168 -1.54 3.24 14.94
C ALA A 168 -1.54 4.65 15.55
N GLN A 169 -0.78 5.57 14.94
CA GLN A 169 -0.76 6.97 15.34
C GLN A 169 -2.16 7.58 15.20
N ARG A 170 -2.81 7.39 14.05
CA ARG A 170 -4.16 7.91 13.81
C ARG A 170 -5.20 7.30 14.76
N TYR A 171 -5.15 5.99 14.98
CA TYR A 171 -6.07 5.32 15.89
C TYR A 171 -5.92 5.84 17.33
N TYR A 172 -4.67 6.02 17.78
CA TYR A 172 -4.36 6.58 19.09
C TYR A 172 -4.86 8.02 19.26
N GLU A 173 -4.70 8.87 18.24
CA GLU A 173 -5.24 10.24 18.26
C GLU A 173 -6.77 10.28 18.37
N CYS A 174 -7.46 9.35 17.68
CA CYS A 174 -8.91 9.21 17.79
C CYS A 174 -9.35 8.62 19.14
N ASN A 175 -8.50 7.83 19.79
CA ASN A 175 -8.84 7.03 20.97
C ASN A 175 -7.73 7.05 22.05
N PRO A 176 -7.33 8.22 22.58
CA PRO A 176 -6.12 8.37 23.41
C PRO A 176 -6.20 7.67 24.77
N HIS A 177 -7.40 7.21 25.17
CA HIS A 177 -7.65 6.56 26.46
C HIS A 177 -7.60 5.03 26.40
N ILE A 178 -7.51 4.43 25.21
CA ILE A 178 -7.58 2.97 25.03
C ILE A 178 -6.20 2.31 25.23
N TYR A 179 -5.13 2.94 24.74
CA TYR A 179 -3.77 2.44 24.82
C TYR A 179 -2.87 3.43 25.56
N ALA A 180 -1.79 2.94 26.18
CA ALA A 180 -0.86 3.81 26.89
C ALA A 180 -0.10 4.75 25.95
N THR A 181 0.28 4.25 24.77
CA THR A 181 1.03 4.99 23.74
C THR A 181 0.62 4.53 22.34
N ALA A 182 0.95 5.31 21.31
CA ALA A 182 0.81 4.91 19.91
C ALA A 182 1.64 3.65 19.58
N GLU A 183 2.80 3.46 20.21
CA GLU A 183 3.64 2.26 20.08
C GLU A 183 2.91 0.99 20.56
N VAL A 184 2.20 1.06 21.69
CA VAL A 184 1.37 -0.07 22.16
C VAL A 184 0.25 -0.37 21.15
N CYS A 185 -0.39 0.67 20.61
CA CYS A 185 -1.40 0.52 19.56
C CYS A 185 -0.83 -0.17 18.31
N TYR A 186 0.39 0.20 17.90
CA TYR A 186 1.11 -0.41 16.79
C TYR A 186 1.38 -1.90 17.04
N ILE A 187 1.93 -2.26 18.20
CA ILE A 187 2.21 -3.66 18.57
C ILE A 187 0.92 -4.49 18.55
N VAL A 188 -0.16 -3.98 19.15
CA VAL A 188 -1.47 -4.65 19.19
C VAL A 188 -2.06 -4.80 17.79
N SER A 189 -1.87 -3.81 16.91
CA SER A 189 -2.34 -3.88 15.51
C SER A 189 -1.65 -5.01 14.74
N PHE A 190 -0.32 -5.10 14.83
CA PHE A 190 0.45 -6.19 14.24
C PHE A 190 0.07 -7.56 14.81
N ALA A 191 -0.06 -7.65 16.14
CA ALA A 191 -0.49 -8.87 16.81
C ALA A 191 -1.88 -9.31 16.34
N THR A 192 -2.79 -8.36 16.09
CA THR A 192 -4.14 -8.63 15.55
C THR A 192 -4.08 -9.22 14.14
N ILE A 193 -3.22 -8.69 13.27
CA ILE A 193 -3.01 -9.23 11.91
C ILE A 193 -2.39 -10.64 11.99
N MET A 194 -1.39 -10.86 12.86
CA MET A 194 -0.78 -12.19 13.06
C MET A 194 -1.78 -13.22 13.63
N LEU A 195 -2.68 -12.77 14.52
CA LEU A 195 -3.74 -13.59 15.07
C LEU A 195 -4.70 -14.05 13.96
N ASN A 196 -5.03 -13.18 13.00
CA ASN A 196 -5.88 -13.53 11.86
C ASN A 196 -5.31 -14.70 11.06
N THR A 197 -4.03 -14.64 10.72
CA THR A 197 -3.32 -15.73 10.03
C THR A 197 -3.32 -17.00 10.89
N SER A 198 -3.10 -16.89 12.19
CA SER A 198 -3.07 -18.03 13.11
C SER A 198 -4.42 -18.73 13.27
N LEU A 199 -5.54 -18.01 13.14
CA LEU A 199 -6.89 -18.55 13.34
C LEU A 199 -7.58 -19.02 12.06
N HIS A 200 -7.38 -18.32 10.94
CA HIS A 200 -8.18 -18.53 9.71
C HIS A 200 -7.41 -19.10 8.53
N ASN A 201 -6.06 -19.07 8.57
CA ASN A 201 -5.29 -19.71 7.53
C ASN A 201 -5.48 -21.25 7.61
N LYS A 202 -6.11 -21.83 6.58
CA LYS A 202 -6.42 -23.26 6.49
C LYS A 202 -5.18 -24.16 6.65
N SER A 203 -3.96 -23.66 6.41
CA SER A 203 -2.73 -24.42 6.67
C SER A 203 -2.32 -24.43 8.16
N ALA A 204 -2.61 -23.39 8.93
CA ALA A 204 -2.44 -23.39 10.40
C ALA A 204 -3.46 -24.32 11.10
N VAL A 205 -4.71 -24.32 10.61
CA VAL A 205 -5.80 -25.15 11.15
C VAL A 205 -5.69 -26.63 10.77
N ARG A 206 -5.16 -26.97 9.59
CA ARG A 206 -5.00 -28.37 9.12
C ARG A 206 -3.83 -29.13 9.77
N MET A 207 -2.90 -28.45 10.43
CA MET A 207 -1.73 -29.07 11.08
C MET A 207 -1.98 -29.61 12.50
N GLY A 208 -3.25 -29.79 12.91
CA GLY A 208 -3.60 -30.49 14.16
C GLY A 208 -3.19 -29.79 15.46
N GLY A 209 -2.58 -28.60 15.38
CA GLY A 209 -2.40 -27.72 16.53
C GLY A 209 -3.76 -27.15 16.88
N GLY A 210 -4.28 -27.44 18.08
CA GLY A 210 -5.53 -26.86 18.54
C GLY A 210 -5.56 -25.33 18.32
N SER A 211 -6.76 -24.79 18.12
CA SER A 211 -7.03 -23.36 17.91
C SER A 211 -6.06 -22.48 18.72
N PHE A 212 -5.34 -21.56 18.07
CA PHE A 212 -4.46 -20.59 18.74
C PHE A 212 -5.27 -19.92 19.85
N THR A 213 -4.94 -20.21 21.11
CA THR A 213 -5.83 -19.89 22.24
C THR A 213 -5.69 -18.44 22.66
N TYR A 214 -6.71 -17.93 23.37
CA TYR A 214 -6.67 -16.61 23.98
C TYR A 214 -5.45 -16.43 24.90
N GLU A 215 -5.10 -17.43 25.70
CA GLU A 215 -3.95 -17.41 26.61
C GLU A 215 -2.62 -17.23 25.84
N LYS A 216 -2.46 -17.91 24.70
CA LYS A 216 -1.28 -17.76 23.85
C LYS A 216 -1.19 -16.35 23.26
N PHE A 217 -2.33 -15.78 22.87
CA PHE A 217 -2.40 -14.40 22.38
C PHE A 217 -1.97 -13.40 23.46
N VAL A 218 -2.50 -13.52 24.68
CA VAL A 218 -2.14 -12.66 25.82
C VAL A 218 -0.66 -12.79 26.16
N ASN A 219 -0.12 -14.01 26.23
CA ASN A 219 1.28 -14.24 26.54
C ASN A 219 2.21 -13.57 25.52
N SER A 220 1.90 -13.71 24.22
CA SER A 220 2.68 -13.08 23.15
C SER A 220 2.71 -11.54 23.27
N LEU A 221 1.59 -10.92 23.64
CA LEU A 221 1.55 -9.48 23.91
C LEU A 221 2.42 -9.11 25.12
N SER A 222 2.36 -9.90 26.20
CA SER A 222 3.13 -9.63 27.43
C SER A 222 4.64 -9.80 27.29
N GLU A 223 5.11 -10.52 26.26
CA GLU A 223 6.54 -10.65 25.94
C GLU A 223 7.10 -9.36 25.31
N THR A 224 6.23 -8.55 24.70
CA THR A 224 6.62 -7.34 23.96
C THR A 224 6.23 -6.06 24.69
N ILE A 225 5.06 -6.04 25.35
CA ILE A 225 4.51 -4.87 26.02
C ILE A 225 4.83 -4.94 27.52
N ALA A 226 5.38 -3.86 28.06
CA ALA A 226 5.66 -3.76 29.48
C ALA A 226 4.37 -3.90 30.31
N ARG A 227 4.44 -4.59 31.45
CA ARG A 227 3.26 -4.92 32.29
C ARG A 227 2.38 -3.70 32.63
N HIS A 228 2.98 -2.53 32.84
CA HIS A 228 2.27 -1.29 33.20
C HIS A 228 1.60 -0.59 31.99
N GLN A 229 1.90 -1.03 30.77
CA GLN A 229 1.35 -0.52 29.52
C GLN A 229 0.41 -1.52 28.83
N MET A 230 0.17 -2.68 29.45
CA MET A 230 -0.72 -3.71 28.92
C MET A 230 -2.14 -3.15 28.74
N PRO A 231 -2.79 -3.41 27.59
CA PRO A 231 -4.19 -3.04 27.40
C PRO A 231 -5.12 -3.74 28.41
N ASP A 232 -6.30 -3.17 28.64
CA ASP A 232 -7.34 -3.81 29.45
C ASP A 232 -7.65 -5.21 28.92
N GLN A 233 -7.84 -6.18 29.83
CA GLN A 233 -8.15 -7.56 29.47
C GLN A 233 -9.40 -7.67 28.60
N ASN A 234 -10.41 -6.82 28.80
CA ASN A 234 -11.62 -6.79 27.98
C ASN A 234 -11.31 -6.39 26.54
N ILE A 235 -10.36 -5.47 26.32
CA ILE A 235 -9.92 -5.06 24.99
C ILE A 235 -9.23 -6.24 24.29
N ILE A 236 -8.29 -6.90 24.98
CA ILE A 236 -7.54 -8.04 24.42
C ILE A 236 -8.50 -9.21 24.09
N LYS A 237 -9.45 -9.49 24.99
CA LYS A 237 -10.51 -10.49 24.81
C LYS A 237 -11.37 -10.16 23.60
N ASN A 238 -11.81 -8.92 23.48
CA ASN A 238 -12.64 -8.45 22.37
C ASN A 238 -11.91 -8.58 21.03
N ILE A 239 -10.62 -8.22 20.95
CA ILE A 239 -9.80 -8.41 19.74
C ILE A 239 -9.77 -9.88 19.35
N TYR A 240 -9.47 -10.76 20.30
CA TYR A 240 -9.36 -12.19 20.04
C TYR A 240 -10.69 -12.79 19.56
N ASP A 241 -11.80 -12.47 20.23
CA ASP A 241 -13.12 -12.99 19.88
C ASP A 241 -13.59 -12.45 18.52
N ASN A 242 -13.35 -11.16 18.22
CA ASN A 242 -13.71 -10.57 16.93
C ASN A 242 -12.98 -11.23 15.77
N ILE A 243 -11.65 -11.38 15.88
CA ILE A 243 -10.89 -12.07 14.85
C ILE A 243 -11.36 -13.51 14.78
N LYS A 244 -11.44 -14.26 15.88
CA LYS A 244 -11.89 -15.66 15.87
C LYS A 244 -13.25 -15.88 15.18
N ASN A 245 -14.18 -14.95 15.36
CA ASN A 245 -15.52 -15.04 14.77
C ASN A 245 -15.57 -14.54 13.32
N SER A 246 -14.67 -13.63 12.94
CA SER A 246 -14.66 -13.02 11.61
C SER A 246 -13.23 -12.75 11.15
N GLU A 247 -12.79 -13.38 10.05
CA GLU A 247 -11.49 -13.11 9.45
C GLU A 247 -11.39 -11.68 8.90
N LEU A 248 -10.20 -11.08 8.91
CA LEU A 248 -9.91 -9.86 8.17
C LEU A 248 -10.05 -10.13 6.68
N LYS A 249 -10.90 -9.35 6.00
CA LYS A 249 -11.12 -9.42 4.56
C LYS A 249 -10.39 -8.31 3.85
N PHE A 250 -9.80 -8.63 2.70
CA PHE A 250 -9.03 -7.68 1.90
C PHE A 250 -9.74 -7.39 0.56
N PRO A 251 -9.44 -6.25 -0.08
CA PRO A 251 -10.18 -5.81 -1.26
C PRO A 251 -10.11 -6.72 -2.48
N ASP A 252 -9.07 -7.53 -2.60
CA ASP A 252 -8.94 -8.60 -3.60
C ASP A 252 -8.46 -9.86 -2.85
N ASP A 253 -9.28 -10.91 -2.85
CA ASP A 253 -9.02 -12.19 -2.16
C ASP A 253 -7.77 -12.95 -2.68
N ASP A 254 -7.04 -12.40 -3.66
CA ASP A 254 -5.75 -12.91 -4.16
C ASP A 254 -4.54 -12.46 -3.33
N VAL A 255 -4.71 -11.49 -2.42
CA VAL A 255 -3.67 -11.08 -1.47
C VAL A 255 -3.89 -11.82 -0.16
N ASN A 256 -3.41 -13.05 -0.11
CA ASN A 256 -3.26 -13.76 1.16
C ASN A 256 -2.28 -12.94 2.02
N LEU A 257 -2.76 -12.32 3.11
CA LEU A 257 -1.91 -11.72 4.15
C LEU A 257 -1.16 -12.80 4.94
N THR A 258 -0.50 -13.73 4.26
CA THR A 258 0.75 -14.27 4.78
C THR A 258 1.75 -13.12 4.76
N VAL A 259 1.58 -12.16 5.67
CA VAL A 259 2.64 -11.29 6.16
C VAL A 259 3.78 -12.25 6.45
N PRO A 260 4.89 -12.24 5.71
CA PRO A 260 5.95 -13.19 5.97
C PRO A 260 6.42 -12.91 7.40
N ILE A 261 6.20 -13.86 8.31
CA ILE A 261 6.45 -13.79 9.75
C ILE A 261 7.97 -13.67 10.07
N PHE A 262 8.82 -13.42 9.07
CA PHE A 262 10.26 -13.35 9.24
C PHE A 262 10.76 -11.91 9.14
N GLY A 263 11.14 -11.35 10.29
CA GLY A 263 12.26 -10.42 10.45
C GLY A 263 12.22 -9.12 9.65
N SER A 264 12.12 -8.01 10.37
CA SER A 264 12.11 -6.62 9.89
C SER A 264 13.38 -6.10 9.18
N ASP A 265 14.26 -6.95 8.62
CA ASP A 265 15.43 -6.48 7.82
C ASP A 265 15.93 -7.49 6.75
N SER A 266 15.13 -8.51 6.45
CA SER A 266 15.57 -9.70 5.71
C SER A 266 15.37 -9.57 4.18
N THR A 267 16.40 -9.11 3.45
CA THR A 267 16.38 -9.19 1.97
C THR A 267 16.50 -10.65 1.50
N ILE A 268 15.43 -11.17 0.90
CA ILE A 268 15.45 -12.47 0.21
C ILE A 268 16.46 -12.40 -0.94
N ILE A 269 17.49 -13.25 -0.87
CA ILE A 269 18.55 -13.34 -1.90
C ILE A 269 18.03 -14.12 -3.12
N LYS A 270 17.31 -15.23 -2.87
CA LYS A 270 16.65 -16.05 -3.89
C LYS A 270 15.64 -17.00 -3.26
N ASP A 271 14.53 -17.23 -3.94
CA ASP A 271 13.56 -18.27 -3.65
C ASP A 271 13.22 -19.10 -4.90
N GLY A 272 12.68 -20.30 -4.70
CA GLY A 272 12.31 -21.18 -5.81
C GLY A 272 12.19 -22.65 -5.44
N TRP A 273 11.78 -23.48 -6.39
CA TRP A 273 11.67 -24.93 -6.20
C TRP A 273 13.00 -25.64 -6.48
N LEU A 274 13.44 -26.48 -5.55
CA LEU A 274 14.53 -27.45 -5.77
C LEU A 274 14.10 -28.84 -5.32
N TRP A 275 14.71 -29.86 -5.93
CA TRP A 275 14.72 -31.21 -5.38
C TRP A 275 15.88 -31.34 -4.40
N LYS A 276 15.66 -31.94 -3.24
CA LYS A 276 16.71 -32.27 -2.27
C LYS A 276 16.76 -33.74 -1.94
N GLN A 277 17.96 -34.25 -1.72
CA GLN A 277 18.16 -35.62 -1.25
C GLN A 277 18.03 -35.68 0.30
N GLY A 278 17.41 -36.75 0.82
CA GLY A 278 17.43 -37.04 2.25
C GLY A 278 18.81 -37.50 2.73
N GLY A 279 19.09 -37.36 4.03
CA GLY A 279 20.43 -37.59 4.60
C GLY A 279 20.69 -39.08 4.83
N ARG A 280 20.01 -39.65 5.84
CA ARG A 280 20.09 -41.09 6.15
C ARG A 280 19.38 -41.96 5.11
N VAL A 281 18.21 -41.50 4.66
CA VAL A 281 17.42 -42.14 3.60
C VAL A 281 17.51 -41.26 2.36
N ARG A 282 18.17 -41.75 1.30
CA ARG A 282 18.62 -40.97 0.13
C ARG A 282 17.51 -40.68 -0.89
N ASN A 283 16.29 -40.44 -0.43
CA ASN A 283 15.13 -40.19 -1.29
C ASN A 283 15.09 -38.70 -1.69
N TRP A 284 14.67 -38.44 -2.92
CA TRP A 284 14.49 -37.08 -3.43
C TRP A 284 13.13 -36.51 -3.02
N LYS A 285 13.11 -35.27 -2.54
CA LYS A 285 11.88 -34.54 -2.19
C LYS A 285 11.92 -33.13 -2.78
N ARG A 286 10.83 -32.71 -3.43
CA ARG A 286 10.68 -31.35 -3.95
C ARG A 286 10.28 -30.41 -2.82
N ARG A 287 10.99 -29.29 -2.65
CA ARG A 287 10.73 -28.32 -1.58
C ARG A 287 10.88 -26.90 -2.13
N TRP A 288 10.12 -25.98 -1.56
CA TRP A 288 10.27 -24.56 -1.84
C TRP A 288 11.41 -24.03 -0.96
N PHE A 289 12.44 -23.46 -1.56
CA PHE A 289 13.61 -22.95 -0.86
C PHE A 289 13.60 -21.43 -0.83
N VAL A 290 14.13 -20.86 0.24
CA VAL A 290 14.30 -19.41 0.41
C VAL A 290 15.67 -19.16 1.05
N ILE A 291 16.47 -18.30 0.44
CA ILE A 291 17.74 -17.81 0.98
C ILE A 291 17.49 -16.42 1.55
N THR A 292 17.69 -16.27 2.84
CA THR A 292 17.65 -14.96 3.52
C THR A 292 18.50 -15.02 4.78
N ASP A 293 19.07 -13.89 5.20
CA ASP A 293 19.80 -13.74 6.47
C ASP A 293 20.91 -14.77 6.71
N GLY A 294 21.64 -15.10 5.65
CA GLY A 294 22.72 -16.10 5.71
C GLY A 294 22.23 -17.52 6.04
N CYS A 295 20.94 -17.81 5.83
CA CYS A 295 20.35 -19.12 6.02
C CYS A 295 19.61 -19.57 4.74
N LEU A 296 19.59 -20.88 4.51
CA LEU A 296 18.74 -21.53 3.52
C LEU A 296 17.62 -22.27 4.23
N PHE A 297 16.40 -21.82 3.99
CA PHE A 297 15.16 -22.40 4.48
C PHE A 297 14.54 -23.26 3.40
N TYR A 298 13.85 -24.33 3.79
CA TYR A 298 13.01 -25.07 2.84
C TYR A 298 11.68 -25.52 3.43
N PHE A 299 10.65 -25.48 2.60
CA PHE A 299 9.25 -25.65 2.96
C PHE A 299 8.60 -26.73 2.09
N GLU A 300 7.48 -27.29 2.55
CA GLU A 300 6.71 -28.24 1.74
C GLU A 300 6.09 -27.55 0.52
N SER A 301 5.63 -26.30 0.71
CA SER A 301 4.96 -25.49 -0.31
C SER A 301 5.44 -24.04 -0.29
N ARG A 302 5.30 -23.35 -1.43
CA ARG A 302 5.48 -21.90 -1.56
C ARG A 302 4.49 -21.09 -0.73
N THR A 303 3.33 -21.68 -0.41
CA THR A 303 2.25 -21.04 0.35
C THR A 303 2.30 -21.35 1.86
N GLU A 304 3.24 -22.20 2.29
CA GLU A 304 3.37 -22.67 3.67
C GLU A 304 4.77 -22.31 4.19
N VAL A 305 5.05 -21.01 4.24
CA VAL A 305 6.38 -20.48 4.63
C VAL A 305 6.55 -20.28 6.13
N ASP A 306 5.54 -20.53 6.96
CA ASP A 306 5.58 -20.17 8.40
C ASP A 306 6.51 -21.07 9.25
N ILE A 307 6.69 -22.35 8.89
CA ILE A 307 7.61 -23.27 9.57
C ILE A 307 8.47 -24.02 8.54
N PRO A 308 9.80 -23.79 8.52
CA PRO A 308 10.66 -24.51 7.60
C PRO A 308 10.75 -25.99 7.98
N ARG A 309 10.69 -26.86 6.96
CA ARG A 309 11.00 -28.30 7.06
C ARG A 309 12.50 -28.53 7.30
N GLY A 310 13.31 -27.51 7.16
CA GLY A 310 14.64 -27.44 7.72
C GLY A 310 15.31 -26.10 7.45
N VAL A 311 16.29 -25.82 8.28
CA VAL A 311 17.11 -24.61 8.25
C VAL A 311 18.56 -25.03 8.12
N ILE A 312 19.26 -24.47 7.14
CA ILE A 312 20.68 -24.69 6.90
C ILE A 312 21.36 -23.32 7.01
N PRO A 313 22.02 -23.01 8.14
CA PRO A 313 22.93 -21.88 8.21
C PRO A 313 23.97 -21.99 7.09
N LEU A 314 24.19 -20.90 6.36
CA LEU A 314 25.15 -20.83 5.26
C LEU A 314 26.56 -20.41 5.74
N VAL A 315 26.75 -20.29 7.05
CA VAL A 315 28.08 -20.15 7.67
C VAL A 315 28.84 -21.48 7.60
N ASP A 316 30.14 -21.42 7.34
CA ASP A 316 31.05 -22.57 7.27
C ASP A 316 30.63 -23.67 6.27
N VAL A 317 29.91 -23.30 5.21
CA VAL A 317 29.58 -24.20 4.10
C VAL A 317 30.03 -23.62 2.76
N ALA A 318 30.32 -24.50 1.81
CA ALA A 318 30.58 -24.15 0.42
C ALA A 318 29.61 -24.91 -0.49
N VAL A 319 29.48 -24.38 -1.72
CA VAL A 319 28.63 -24.96 -2.75
C VAL A 319 29.43 -25.26 -4.01
N ARG A 320 29.22 -26.46 -4.56
CA ARG A 320 29.83 -26.92 -5.81
C ARG A 320 28.81 -27.53 -6.75
N GLU A 321 29.13 -27.48 -8.03
CA GLU A 321 28.50 -28.35 -9.03
C GLU A 321 28.95 -29.79 -8.80
N ILE A 322 28.05 -30.73 -9.04
CA ILE A 322 28.35 -32.15 -9.02
C ILE A 322 27.75 -32.80 -10.28
N ASP A 323 28.24 -33.98 -10.61
CA ASP A 323 27.64 -34.79 -11.67
C ASP A 323 26.18 -35.12 -11.36
N ASP A 324 25.41 -35.27 -12.43
CA ASP A 324 24.00 -35.62 -12.34
C ASP A 324 23.80 -36.98 -11.65
N ASP A 325 22.72 -37.08 -10.88
CA ASP A 325 22.29 -38.36 -10.33
C ASP A 325 21.55 -39.14 -11.41
N ARG A 326 21.48 -40.47 -11.29
CA ARG A 326 20.76 -41.33 -12.25
C ARG A 326 19.32 -40.86 -12.53
N THR A 327 18.70 -40.15 -11.59
CA THR A 327 17.30 -39.70 -11.66
C THR A 327 17.10 -38.18 -11.62
N LYS A 328 18.19 -37.40 -11.53
CA LYS A 328 18.13 -35.94 -11.36
C LYS A 328 19.28 -35.28 -12.11
N GLN A 329 18.92 -34.28 -12.91
CA GLN A 329 19.84 -33.44 -13.65
C GLN A 329 20.08 -32.11 -12.93
N TYR A 330 21.13 -31.40 -13.35
CA TYR A 330 21.49 -30.09 -12.85
C TYR A 330 21.74 -30.12 -11.34
N CYS A 331 22.55 -31.10 -10.92
CA CYS A 331 22.84 -31.33 -9.51
C CYS A 331 23.87 -30.34 -8.96
N LEU A 332 23.66 -29.94 -7.70
CA LEU A 332 24.58 -29.13 -6.90
C LEU A 332 24.66 -29.71 -5.48
N GLU A 333 25.75 -29.40 -4.77
CA GLU A 333 25.97 -29.90 -3.42
C GLU A 333 26.46 -28.79 -2.48
N ILE A 334 25.82 -28.68 -1.32
CA ILE A 334 26.30 -27.91 -0.17
C ILE A 334 27.09 -28.86 0.74
N PHE A 335 28.32 -28.49 1.06
CA PHE A 335 29.24 -29.29 1.86
C PHE A 335 29.91 -28.44 2.94
N PRO A 336 30.30 -29.03 4.09
CA PRO A 336 30.91 -28.27 5.18
C PRO A 336 32.35 -27.86 4.81
N LEU A 337 32.75 -26.65 5.18
CA LEU A 337 34.14 -26.19 5.12
C LEU A 337 34.93 -26.68 6.34
N THR A 338 34.25 -26.88 7.47
CA THR A 338 34.83 -27.36 8.73
C THR A 338 34.00 -28.49 9.31
N GLY A 339 34.66 -29.58 9.73
CA GLY A 339 34.02 -30.77 10.30
C GLY A 339 33.40 -31.71 9.26
N ASP A 340 32.75 -32.77 9.74
CA ASP A 340 32.29 -33.88 8.89
C ASP A 340 30.83 -33.78 8.44
N LYS A 341 30.08 -32.77 8.92
CA LYS A 341 28.64 -32.60 8.67
C LYS A 341 28.24 -31.15 8.50
N VAL A 342 27.23 -30.93 7.66
CA VAL A 342 26.57 -29.62 7.52
C VAL A 342 25.69 -29.39 8.74
N LYS A 343 25.97 -28.31 9.49
CA LYS A 343 25.09 -27.85 10.58
C LYS A 343 23.74 -27.49 9.98
N ALA A 344 22.69 -28.17 10.45
CA ALA A 344 21.34 -27.91 10.00
C ALA A 344 20.36 -28.34 11.09
N SER A 345 19.18 -27.73 11.11
CA SER A 345 18.12 -28.09 12.04
C SER A 345 16.86 -28.48 11.27
N LYS A 346 16.16 -29.50 11.75
CA LYS A 346 14.85 -29.89 11.22
C LYS A 346 13.86 -30.05 12.38
N PRO A 347 12.57 -29.74 12.17
CA PRO A 347 11.57 -29.96 13.20
C PRO A 347 11.39 -31.46 13.47
N VAL A 348 11.13 -31.81 14.73
CA VAL A 348 10.74 -33.16 15.10
C VAL A 348 9.32 -33.42 14.57
N PRO A 349 9.09 -34.50 13.79
CA PRO A 349 7.75 -34.82 13.32
C PRO A 349 6.80 -35.06 14.49
N GLY A 350 5.72 -34.28 14.56
CA GLY A 350 4.69 -34.42 15.60
C GLY A 350 4.95 -33.69 16.93
N ASP A 351 6.08 -32.99 17.08
CA ASP A 351 6.46 -32.27 18.30
C ASP A 351 6.84 -30.81 17.97
N ILE A 352 5.84 -29.92 18.05
CA ILE A 352 5.92 -28.54 17.55
C ILE A 352 6.84 -27.70 18.44
N GLY A 353 7.82 -27.03 17.83
CA GLY A 353 8.80 -26.19 18.54
C GLY A 353 10.08 -26.92 18.93
N LYS A 354 10.10 -28.25 18.83
CA LYS A 354 11.31 -29.04 19.08
C LYS A 354 12.11 -29.24 17.79
N TRP A 355 13.36 -28.81 17.83
CA TRP A 355 14.31 -28.93 16.71
C TRP A 355 15.35 -30.00 17.02
N ILE A 356 15.69 -30.79 16.00
CA ILE A 356 16.79 -31.75 16.05
C ILE A 356 17.80 -31.44 14.95
N GLU A 357 19.06 -31.76 15.24
CA GLU A 357 20.13 -31.59 14.30
C GLU A 357 19.96 -32.51 13.07
N GLY A 358 20.27 -31.96 11.89
CA GLY A 358 20.37 -32.72 10.65
C GLY A 358 21.53 -33.73 10.72
N HIS A 359 21.43 -34.80 9.94
CA HIS A 359 22.47 -35.84 9.86
C HIS A 359 23.17 -35.86 8.50
N HIS A 360 23.14 -34.73 7.79
CA HIS A 360 23.66 -34.63 6.44
C HIS A 360 25.17 -34.34 6.47
N THR A 361 25.96 -35.26 5.91
CA THR A 361 27.37 -34.97 5.59
C THR A 361 27.48 -33.94 4.47
N VAL A 362 26.52 -33.98 3.54
CA VAL A 362 26.34 -33.05 2.43
C VAL A 362 24.85 -32.92 2.10
N TYR A 363 24.45 -31.79 1.54
CA TYR A 363 23.11 -31.59 0.97
C TYR A 363 23.17 -31.57 -0.54
N ARG A 364 22.73 -32.66 -1.18
CA ARG A 364 22.56 -32.72 -2.64
C ARG A 364 21.21 -32.16 -3.05
N MET A 365 21.22 -31.34 -4.08
CA MET A 365 20.06 -30.68 -4.66
C MET A 365 20.08 -30.79 -6.19
N SER A 366 18.92 -30.63 -6.81
CA SER A 366 18.74 -30.64 -8.26
C SER A 366 17.78 -29.52 -8.66
N ALA A 367 18.23 -28.70 -9.60
CA ALA A 367 17.50 -27.56 -10.14
C ALA A 367 16.67 -27.95 -11.37
N SER A 368 15.86 -27.02 -11.86
CA SER A 368 14.98 -27.27 -13.03
C SER A 368 15.70 -27.16 -14.37
N SER A 369 16.79 -26.40 -14.43
CA SER A 369 17.65 -26.21 -15.60
C SER A 369 19.09 -25.90 -15.16
N ASP A 370 20.03 -25.89 -16.12
CA ASP A 370 21.41 -25.51 -15.86
C ASP A 370 21.54 -24.02 -15.45
N ASP A 371 20.76 -23.13 -16.06
CA ASP A 371 20.72 -21.72 -15.68
C ASP A 371 20.16 -21.54 -14.26
N ASP A 372 19.09 -22.25 -13.92
CA ASP A 372 18.52 -22.25 -12.56
C ASP A 372 19.55 -22.77 -11.54
N ARG A 373 20.28 -23.84 -11.88
CA ARG A 373 21.40 -24.35 -11.05
C ARG A 373 22.47 -23.29 -10.83
N LYS A 374 22.93 -22.62 -11.90
CA LYS A 374 23.96 -21.56 -11.82
C LYS A 374 23.49 -20.40 -10.94
N ASP A 375 22.22 -20.01 -11.06
CA ASP A 375 21.62 -18.97 -10.23
C ASP A 375 21.54 -19.38 -8.75
N TRP A 376 21.14 -20.61 -8.46
CA TRP A 376 21.14 -21.14 -7.09
C TRP A 376 22.54 -21.19 -6.49
N ILE A 377 23.54 -21.63 -7.25
CA ILE A 377 24.95 -21.65 -6.80
C ILE A 377 25.44 -20.24 -6.50
N ARG A 378 25.14 -19.26 -7.37
CA ARG A 378 25.51 -17.85 -7.15
C ARG A 378 24.85 -17.31 -5.88
N ALA A 379 23.54 -17.54 -5.71
CA ALA A 379 22.80 -17.07 -4.55
C ALA A 379 23.30 -17.71 -3.23
N LEU A 380 23.60 -19.01 -3.24
CA LEU A 380 24.16 -19.70 -2.07
C LEU A 380 25.54 -19.19 -1.69
N ARG A 381 26.40 -18.84 -2.67
CA ARG A 381 27.71 -18.21 -2.42
C ARG A 381 27.58 -16.81 -1.83
N ILE A 382 26.63 -16.01 -2.31
CA ILE A 382 26.34 -14.69 -1.73
C ILE A 382 25.83 -14.84 -0.30
N GLY A 383 24.90 -15.78 -0.07
CA GLY A 383 24.36 -16.09 1.24
C GLY A 383 25.42 -16.53 2.26
N SER A 384 26.44 -17.29 1.84
CA SER A 384 27.53 -17.70 2.74
C SER A 384 28.55 -16.59 3.03
N GLN A 385 28.68 -15.60 2.14
CA GLN A 385 29.63 -14.47 2.30
C GLN A 385 29.09 -13.32 3.16
N ASN A 386 27.76 -13.15 3.24
CA ASN A 386 27.11 -12.07 4.02
C ASN A 386 27.21 -12.23 5.55
N HIS A 387 27.91 -13.24 6.06
CA HIS A 387 28.11 -13.48 7.50
C HIS A 387 29.32 -12.77 8.10
N LEU A 388 30.02 -11.90 7.34
CA LEU A 388 31.03 -11.02 7.92
C LEU A 388 30.32 -9.86 8.65
N PRO A 389 30.57 -9.64 9.95
CA PRO A 389 29.96 -8.53 10.68
C PRO A 389 30.33 -7.22 9.99
N ARG A 390 29.33 -6.43 9.61
CA ARG A 390 29.52 -5.02 9.23
C ARG A 390 30.16 -4.34 10.43
N GLN A 391 31.47 -4.13 10.37
CA GLN A 391 32.18 -3.29 11.33
C GLN A 391 31.45 -1.96 11.38
N ARG A 392 30.98 -1.58 12.57
CA ARG A 392 30.54 -0.20 12.84
C ARG A 392 31.76 0.67 12.58
N LEU A 393 31.75 1.39 11.46
CA LEU A 393 32.69 2.48 11.24
C LEU A 393 32.32 3.57 12.24
N SER A 394 33.27 3.81 13.15
CA SER A 394 33.33 4.91 14.11
C SER A 394 33.42 6.27 13.43
#